data_AF-A0A9D1K3A6-F1
#
_entry.id   AF-A0A9D1K3A6-F1
#
_cell.length_a   1.000
_cell.length_b   1.000
_cell.length_c   1.000
_cell.angle_alpha   90.00
_cell.angle_beta   90.00
_cell.angle_gamma   90.00
#
_symmetry.space_group_name_H-M   'P 1'
#
loop_
_entity.id
_entity.type
_entity.pdbx_description
1 polymer ?
#
loop_
_entity_poly.entity_id
_entity_poly.type
_entity_poly.pdbx_seq_one_letter_code
_entity_poly.pdbx_strand_id
1 'polypeptide(L)'
;MAKSFNDLAYDLRDFIVDKHANYRGLKHMSMQRYNNLTISMNSRRYGQPHVIVKIGISEGVFSFPYVNKMDGGLGMDERYVMQWVGNDMVIQTLNEHWKTIKLQEMDQGNK
;
A
#
# COMPACT_ATOMS: atom_id res chain seq x y z
N MET A 1 -12.64 -13.80 3.62
CA MET A 1 -11.39 -13.32 4.29
C MET A 1 -10.88 -12.15 3.49
N ALA A 2 -10.44 -11.09 4.17
CA ALA A 2 -9.75 -9.97 3.52
C ALA A 2 -8.53 -10.48 2.73
N LYS A 3 -8.22 -9.88 1.57
CA LYS A 3 -6.96 -10.15 0.84
C LYS A 3 -5.77 -10.00 1.79
N SER A 4 -4.79 -10.90 1.76
CA SER A 4 -3.58 -10.74 2.58
C SER A 4 -2.74 -9.55 2.10
N PHE A 5 -1.73 -9.13 2.89
CA PHE A 5 -0.80 -8.08 2.43
C PHE A 5 -0.04 -8.49 1.16
N ASN A 6 0.25 -9.78 0.98
CA ASN A 6 0.86 -10.28 -0.25
C ASN A 6 -0.10 -10.16 -1.43
N ASP A 7 -1.38 -10.50 -1.24
CA ASP A 7 -2.40 -10.35 -2.28
C ASP A 7 -2.61 -8.88 -2.66
N LEU A 8 -2.62 -7.98 -1.68
CA LEU A 8 -2.67 -6.54 -1.90
C LEU A 8 -1.42 -6.04 -2.64
N ALA A 9 -0.25 -6.61 -2.37
CA ALA A 9 0.98 -6.27 -3.07
C ALA A 9 0.93 -6.68 -4.55
N TYR A 10 0.41 -7.88 -4.84
CA TYR A 10 0.17 -8.32 -6.22
C TYR A 10 -0.87 -7.44 -6.93
N ASP A 11 -1.97 -7.11 -6.24
CA ASP A 11 -3.03 -6.24 -6.76
C ASP A 11 -2.49 -4.84 -7.11
N LEU A 12 -1.70 -4.22 -6.22
CA LEU A 12 -1.07 -2.94 -6.48
C LEU A 12 -0.04 -3.02 -7.63
N ARG A 13 0.74 -4.09 -7.69
CA ARG A 13 1.68 -4.32 -8.79
C ARG A 13 0.94 -4.34 -10.13
N ASP A 14 -0.12 -5.14 -10.24
CA ASP A 14 -0.88 -5.29 -11.48
C ASP A 14 -1.55 -3.96 -11.86
N PHE A 15 -2.08 -3.23 -10.88
CA PHE A 15 -2.61 -1.88 -11.08
C PHE A 15 -1.56 -0.91 -11.63
N ILE A 16 -0.37 -0.83 -11.02
CA ILE A 16 0.70 0.07 -11.47
C ILE A 16 1.16 -0.31 -12.89
N VAL A 17 1.32 -1.61 -13.18
CA VAL A 17 1.73 -2.10 -14.50
C VAL A 17 0.69 -1.73 -15.56
N ASP A 18 -0.61 -1.89 -15.29
CA ASP A 18 -1.67 -1.47 -16.20
C ASP A 18 -1.68 0.05 -16.44
N LYS A 19 -1.50 0.86 -15.39
CA LYS A 19 -1.40 2.32 -15.53
C LYS A 19 -0.19 2.76 -16.37
N HIS A 20 0.94 2.07 -16.27
CA HIS A 20 2.11 2.35 -17.10
C HIS A 20 1.96 1.82 -18.53
N ALA A 21 1.27 0.70 -18.76
CA ALA A 21 1.02 0.15 -20.09
C ALA A 21 0.22 1.13 -20.97
N ASN A 22 -0.67 1.90 -20.34
CA ASN A 22 -1.48 2.93 -20.99
C ASN A 22 -0.74 4.27 -21.20
N TYR A 23 0.46 4.45 -20.63
CA TYR A 23 1.29 5.64 -20.82
C TYR A 23 2.22 5.44 -22.02
N ARG A 24 2.00 6.21 -23.10
CA ARG A 24 2.75 6.13 -24.37
C ARG A 24 4.26 6.27 -24.15
N GLY A 25 4.98 5.14 -24.10
CA GLY A 25 6.45 5.08 -24.06
C GLY A 25 7.07 4.16 -22.99
N LEU A 26 6.30 3.64 -22.03
CA LEU A 26 6.86 2.91 -20.87
C LEU A 26 6.41 1.44 -20.78
N LYS A 27 5.95 0.85 -21.88
CA LYS A 27 5.49 -0.56 -21.94
C LYS A 27 6.56 -1.58 -21.48
N HIS A 28 7.83 -1.17 -21.48
CA HIS A 28 8.98 -1.94 -21.00
C HIS A 28 9.56 -1.47 -19.66
N MET A 29 8.87 -0.60 -18.89
CA MET A 29 9.24 -0.46 -17.47
C MET A 29 9.16 -1.86 -16.85
N SER A 30 10.30 -2.40 -16.46
CA SER A 30 10.43 -3.83 -16.24
C SER A 30 9.44 -4.25 -15.16
N MET A 31 8.58 -5.24 -15.45
CA MET A 31 7.75 -5.90 -14.43
C MET A 31 8.60 -6.32 -13.22
N GLN A 32 9.89 -6.58 -13.47
CA GLN A 32 10.91 -6.87 -12.48
C GLN A 32 11.07 -5.79 -11.41
N ARG A 33 10.85 -4.50 -11.74
CA ARG A 33 10.93 -3.38 -10.78
C ARG A 33 9.95 -3.55 -9.61
N TYR A 34 8.80 -4.18 -9.86
CA TYR A 34 7.74 -4.36 -8.87
C TYR A 34 7.72 -5.78 -8.27
N ASN A 35 8.69 -6.65 -8.61
CA ASN A 35 8.75 -8.02 -8.07
C ASN A 35 9.00 -8.05 -6.56
N ASN A 36 9.62 -7.01 -6.00
CA ASN A 36 9.87 -6.87 -4.57
C ASN A 36 8.93 -5.85 -3.91
N LEU A 37 7.79 -5.56 -4.54
CA LEU A 37 6.78 -4.70 -3.93
C LEU A 37 6.25 -5.39 -2.68
N THR A 38 6.27 -4.67 -1.55
CA THR A 38 5.68 -5.15 -0.29
C THR A 38 4.74 -4.13 0.29
N ILE A 39 3.67 -4.62 0.92
CA ILE A 39 2.70 -3.82 1.66
C ILE A 39 2.77 -4.22 3.13
N SER A 40 2.77 -3.22 4.00
CA SER A 40 2.74 -3.41 5.45
C SER A 40 2.05 -2.25 6.16
N MET A 41 1.88 -2.37 7.47
CA MET A 41 1.36 -1.32 8.35
C MET A 41 2.18 -1.30 9.64
N ASN A 42 2.31 -0.14 10.26
CA ASN A 42 2.97 0.01 11.55
C ASN A 42 2.20 1.00 12.43
N SER A 43 1.20 0.48 13.14
CA SER A 43 0.30 1.23 14.02
C SER A 43 0.97 1.84 15.26
N ARG A 44 2.18 1.39 15.61
CA ARG A 44 3.02 1.99 16.66
C ARG A 44 3.78 3.21 16.16
N ARG A 45 4.30 3.16 14.93
CA ARG A 45 5.03 4.27 14.32
C ARG A 45 4.08 5.39 13.86
N TYR A 46 2.92 5.02 13.31
CA TYR A 46 1.92 5.97 12.85
C TYR A 46 0.58 5.72 13.53
N GLY A 47 0.06 6.72 14.25
CA GLY A 47 -1.14 6.58 15.09
C GLY A 47 -2.47 6.50 14.33
N GLN A 48 -2.48 6.82 13.03
CA GLN A 48 -3.68 6.83 12.18
C GLN A 48 -3.63 5.70 11.13
N PRO A 49 -4.79 5.29 10.58
CA PRO A 49 -4.83 4.26 9.54
C PRO A 49 -3.98 4.65 8.32
N HIS A 50 -3.07 3.77 7.96
CA HIS A 50 -2.09 4.00 6.89
C HIS A 50 -1.63 2.70 6.26
N VAL A 51 -1.06 2.81 5.07
CA VAL A 51 -0.38 1.73 4.38
C VAL A 51 1.05 2.16 4.06
N ILE A 52 2.00 1.26 4.32
CA ILE A 52 3.41 1.40 3.96
C ILE A 52 3.63 0.58 2.71
N VAL A 53 4.03 1.25 1.63
CA VAL A 53 4.34 0.62 0.35
C VAL A 53 5.82 0.77 0.09
N LYS A 54 6.49 -0.36 -0.15
CA LYS A 54 7.90 -0.40 -0.52
C LYS A 54 8.05 -0.96 -1.93
N ILE A 55 8.82 -0.27 -2.77
CA ILE A 55 9.15 -0.67 -4.14
C ILE A 55 10.66 -0.50 -4.31
N GLY A 56 11.41 -1.59 -4.43
CA GLY A 56 12.87 -1.51 -4.41
C GLY A 56 13.39 -0.97 -3.07
N ILE A 57 14.21 0.08 -3.16
CA ILE A 57 14.76 0.81 -2.01
C ILE A 57 13.85 1.95 -1.55
N SER A 58 12.81 2.28 -2.32
CA SER A 58 11.90 3.38 -2.04
C SER A 58 10.74 2.91 -1.17
N GLU A 59 10.34 3.74 -0.21
CA GLU A 59 9.25 3.49 0.73
C GLU A 59 8.37 4.74 0.80
N GLY A 60 7.06 4.57 0.76
CA GLY A 60 6.09 5.64 0.93
C GLY A 60 4.97 5.22 1.88
N VAL A 61 4.53 6.16 2.71
CA VAL A 61 3.46 5.94 3.69
C VAL A 61 2.27 6.82 3.34
N PHE A 62 1.10 6.20 3.20
CA PHE A 62 -0.13 6.85 2.76
C PHE A 62 -1.26 6.58 3.73
N SER A 63 -1.97 7.60 4.15
CA SER A 63 -3.16 7.47 4.99
C SER A 63 -4.38 7.06 4.18
N PHE A 64 -5.34 6.44 4.85
CA PHE A 64 -6.68 6.20 4.32
C PHE A 64 -7.73 6.54 5.38
N PRO A 65 -8.97 6.94 5.00
CA PRO A 65 -9.52 6.97 3.64
C PRO A 65 -9.16 8.20 2.81
N TYR A 66 -8.55 9.23 3.41
CA TYR A 66 -8.34 10.53 2.74
C TYR A 66 -7.15 10.58 1.77
N VAL A 67 -6.39 9.49 1.61
CA VAL A 67 -5.29 9.35 0.64
C VAL A 67 -4.25 10.48 0.76
N ASN A 68 -3.80 10.78 1.98
CA ASN A 68 -2.74 11.76 2.19
C ASN A 68 -1.40 11.04 2.32
N LYS A 69 -0.36 11.57 1.67
CA LYS A 69 1.00 11.12 1.95
C LYS A 69 1.43 11.57 3.34
N MET A 70 1.98 10.64 4.11
CA MET A 70 2.43 10.87 5.47
C MET A 70 3.96 10.93 5.59
N ASP A 71 4.67 10.06 4.87
CA ASP A 71 6.13 9.91 4.99
C ASP A 71 6.72 9.26 3.72
N GLY A 72 8.04 9.38 3.54
CA GLY A 72 8.80 8.74 2.47
C GLY A 72 8.53 9.30 1.07
N GLY A 73 8.73 8.49 0.03
CA GLY A 73 8.44 8.85 -1.35
C GLY A 73 8.72 7.72 -2.34
N LEU A 74 7.84 7.58 -3.33
CA LEU A 74 7.93 6.57 -4.40
C LEU A 74 8.22 7.16 -5.79
N GLY A 75 8.57 8.45 -5.83
CA GLY A 75 8.81 9.17 -7.09
C GLY A 75 7.58 9.16 -7.99
N MET A 76 7.74 8.76 -9.25
CA MET A 76 6.64 8.74 -10.22
C MET A 76 5.51 7.76 -9.87
N ASP A 77 5.80 6.72 -9.09
CA ASP A 77 4.81 5.69 -8.76
C ASP A 77 3.84 6.14 -7.66
N GLU A 78 4.20 7.21 -6.93
CA GLU A 78 3.41 7.78 -5.84
C GLU A 78 1.97 8.09 -6.26
N ARG A 79 1.79 8.72 -7.43
CA ARG A 79 0.45 9.03 -7.96
C ARG A 79 -0.42 7.80 -8.16
N TYR A 80 0.18 6.67 -8.57
CA TYR A 80 -0.54 5.44 -8.83
C TYR A 80 -0.85 4.71 -7.53
N VAL A 81 0.06 4.73 -6.56
CA VAL A 81 -0.21 4.22 -5.21
C VAL A 81 -1.36 5.00 -4.59
N MET A 82 -1.36 6.32 -4.67
CA MET A 82 -2.47 7.15 -4.16
C MET A 82 -3.80 6.82 -4.85
N GLN A 83 -3.81 6.66 -6.18
CA GLN A 83 -5.03 6.25 -6.90
C GLN A 83 -5.54 4.88 -6.45
N TRP A 84 -4.64 3.92 -6.23
CA TRP A 84 -5.01 2.58 -5.77
C TRP A 84 -5.52 2.59 -4.33
N VAL A 85 -4.86 3.31 -3.42
CA VAL A 85 -5.30 3.48 -2.02
C VAL A 85 -6.64 4.19 -1.93
N GLY A 86 -6.97 5.05 -2.90
CA GLY A 86 -8.26 5.72 -2.99
C GLY A 86 -9.42 4.85 -3.47
N ASN A 87 -9.19 3.60 -3.85
CA ASN A 87 -10.26 2.70 -4.26
C ASN A 87 -11.04 2.16 -3.04
N ASP A 88 -12.37 2.27 -3.05
CA ASP A 88 -13.24 1.86 -1.93
C ASP A 88 -13.03 0.40 -1.48
N MET A 89 -12.83 -0.54 -2.42
CA MET A 89 -12.59 -1.95 -2.09
C MET A 89 -11.22 -2.15 -1.41
N VAL A 90 -10.22 -1.39 -1.85
CA VAL A 90 -8.88 -1.37 -1.22
C VAL A 90 -8.98 -0.77 0.17
N ILE A 91 -9.65 0.37 0.33
CA ILE A 91 -9.90 1.03 1.62
C ILE A 91 -10.60 0.08 2.59
N GLN A 92 -11.64 -0.63 2.14
CA GLN A 92 -12.33 -1.60 2.97
C GLN A 92 -11.37 -2.68 3.48
N THR A 93 -10.58 -3.26 2.58
CA THR A 93 -9.61 -4.31 2.93
C THR A 93 -8.53 -3.80 3.88
N LEU A 94 -7.98 -2.61 3.65
CA LEU A 94 -6.98 -1.99 4.52
C LEU A 94 -7.56 -1.67 5.91
N ASN A 95 -8.82 -1.23 5.98
CA ASN A 95 -9.50 -1.00 7.26
C ASN A 95 -9.68 -2.29 8.07
N GLU A 96 -9.96 -3.43 7.42
CA GLU A 96 -10.05 -4.72 8.10
C GLU A 96 -8.71 -5.10 8.73
N HIS A 97 -7.61 -4.99 7.98
CA HIS A 97 -6.25 -5.22 8.51
C HIS A 97 -5.90 -4.29 9.67
N TRP A 98 -6.23 -2.99 9.53
CA TRP A 98 -5.97 -2.01 10.58
C TRP A 98 -6.66 -2.36 11.90
N LYS A 99 -7.94 -2.75 11.83
CA LYS A 99 -8.70 -3.19 13.00
C LYS A 99 -8.07 -4.43 13.63
N THR A 100 -7.71 -5.43 12.83
CA THR A 100 -7.06 -6.65 13.33
C THR A 100 -5.74 -6.34 14.03
N ILE A 101 -4.89 -5.49 13.46
CA ILE A 101 -3.63 -5.07 14.08
C ILE A 101 -3.90 -4.37 15.42
N LYS A 102 -4.82 -3.41 15.46
CA LYS A 102 -5.14 -2.68 16.69
C LYS A 102 -5.68 -3.60 17.79
N LEU A 103 -6.53 -4.57 17.44
CA LEU A 103 -7.03 -5.56 18.39
C LEU A 103 -5.89 -6.42 18.96
N GLN A 104 -4.99 -6.91 18.11
CA GLN A 104 -3.83 -7.70 18.54
C GLN A 104 -2.88 -6.92 19.46
N GLU A 105 -2.72 -5.62 19.23
CA GLU A 105 -1.91 -4.75 20.10
C GLU A 105 -2.54 -4.55 21.49
N MET A 106 -3.86 -4.41 21.56
CA MET A 106 -4.58 -4.27 22.84
C MET A 106 -4.48 -5.56 23.67
N ASP A 107 -4.59 -6.73 23.04
CA ASP A 107 -4.45 -8.02 23.72
C ASP A 107 -3.04 -8.28 24.26
N GLN A 108 -2.02 -7.73 23.62
CA GLN A 108 -0.62 -7.84 24.05
C GLN A 108 -0.26 -6.83 25.16
N GLY A 109 -0.94 -5.70 25.25
CA GLY A 109 -0.72 -4.70 26.31
C GLY A 109 -1.40 -5.02 27.64
N ASN A 110 -2.26 -6.04 27.67
CA ASN A 110 -3.01 -6.49 28.86
C ASN A 110 -2.42 -7.75 29.52
N LYS A 111 -1.20 -8.15 29.13
CA LYS A 111 -0.41 -9.23 29.74
C LYS A 111 0.90 -8.68 30.29
#